data_AF-A0A843DJP6-F1
#
_entry.id   AF-A0A843DJP6-F1
#
_cell.length_a   1.000
_cell.length_b   1.000
_cell.length_c   1.000
_cell.angle_alpha   90.00
_cell.angle_beta   90.00
_cell.angle_gamma   90.00
#
_symmetry.space_group_name_H-M   'P 1'
#
loop_
_entity.id
_entity.type
_entity.pdbx_description
1 polymer ?
#
loop_
_entity_poly.entity_id
_entity_poly.type
_entity_poly.pdbx_seq_one_letter_code
_entity_poly.pdbx_strand_id
1 'polypeptide(L)' 'LDPYEIDLEDLSKFLKGRLACGGTVKENSIELQGNHRDRVKELLTSRGYNIDNIN' A
#
# COMPACT_ATOMS: atom_id res chain seq x y z
N LEU A 1 -7.23 3.45 -20.32
CA LEU A 1 -6.83 2.86 -19.03
C LEU A 1 -5.35 2.59 -19.13
N ASP A 2 -4.53 3.41 -18.49
CA ASP A 2 -3.09 3.16 -18.42
C ASP A 2 -2.86 1.93 -17.53
N PRO A 3 -2.28 0.83 -18.03
CA PRO A 3 -1.99 -0.35 -17.22
C PRO A 3 -0.88 -0.10 -16.17
N TYR A 4 -0.34 1.12 -16.12
CA TYR A 4 0.68 1.57 -15.19
C TYR A 4 0.15 2.50 -14.10
N GLU A 5 -1.17 2.79 -14.10
CA GLU A 5 -1.77 3.63 -13.07
C GLU A 5 -1.98 2.79 -11.79
N ILE A 6 -1.24 3.11 -10.74
CA ILE A 6 -1.38 2.45 -9.44
C ILE A 6 -2.63 3.01 -8.77
N ASP A 7 -3.66 2.19 -8.63
CA ASP A 7 -4.86 2.56 -7.88
C ASP A 7 -4.54 2.55 -6.37
N LEU A 8 -4.19 3.74 -5.85
CA LEU A 8 -3.86 3.94 -4.44
C LEU A 8 -5.06 3.63 -3.52
N GLU A 9 -6.29 3.78 -4.01
CA GLU A 9 -7.50 3.47 -3.27
C GLU A 9 -7.65 1.94 -3.07
N ASP A 10 -7.50 1.16 -4.13
CA ASP A 10 -7.51 -0.30 -4.05
C ASP A 10 -6.35 -0.82 -3.18
N LEU A 11 -5.16 -0.25 -3.39
CA LEU A 11 -3.98 -0.60 -2.61
C LEU A 11 -4.18 -0.32 -1.12
N SER A 12 -4.76 0.84 -0.77
CA SER A 12 -5.08 1.20 0.60
C SER A 12 -6.12 0.27 1.21
N LYS A 13 -7.21 -0.06 0.49
CA LYS A 13 -8.24 -1.00 0.96
C LYS A 13 -7.65 -2.37 1.25
N PHE A 14 -6.78 -2.87 0.38
CA PHE A 14 -6.10 -4.14 0.59
C PHE A 14 -5.16 -4.12 1.80
N LEU A 15 -4.31 -3.10 1.91
CA LEU A 15 -3.36 -2.99 3.03
C LEU A 15 -4.11 -2.91 4.36
N LYS A 16 -5.17 -2.10 4.45
CA LYS A 16 -6.04 -2.01 5.64
C LYS A 16 -6.69 -3.34 5.99
N GLY A 17 -7.21 -4.06 5.00
CA GLY A 17 -7.82 -5.38 5.20
C GLY A 17 -6.83 -6.44 5.69
N ARG A 18 -5.57 -6.42 5.21
CA ARG A 18 -4.53 -7.39 5.59
C ARG A 18 -3.81 -7.08 6.89
N LEU A 19 -3.72 -5.79 7.23
CA LEU A 19 -3.08 -5.32 8.45
C LEU A 19 -4.07 -5.18 9.62
N ALA A 20 -5.37 -5.21 9.34
CA ALA A 20 -6.43 -4.93 10.31
C ALA A 20 -6.23 -3.58 11.00
N CYS A 21 -5.76 -2.58 10.23
CA CYS A 21 -5.43 -1.24 10.72
C CYS A 21 -6.21 -0.17 9.96
N GLY A 22 -6.40 0.97 10.63
CA GLY A 22 -6.89 2.18 10.00
C GLY A 22 -5.82 2.80 9.08
N GLY A 23 -6.29 3.55 8.08
CA GLY A 23 -5.42 4.27 7.16
C GLY A 23 -6.18 5.09 6.13
N THR A 24 -5.49 6.06 5.55
CA THR A 24 -6.06 7.04 4.62
C THR A 24 -5.15 7.17 3.41
N VAL A 25 -5.76 7.39 2.24
CA VAL A 25 -5.03 7.84 1.05
C VAL A 25 -5.02 9.36 1.09
N LYS A 26 -3.83 9.95 1.08
CA LYS A 26 -3.67 11.40 1.10
C LYS A 26 -2.79 11.82 -0.07
N GLU A 27 -3.38 12.57 -0.97
CA GLU A 27 -2.76 13.02 -2.23
C GLU A 27 -2.25 11.82 -3.03
N ASN A 28 -0.95 11.53 -2.97
CA ASN A 28 -0.31 10.42 -3.66
C ASN A 28 0.38 9.43 -2.70
N SER A 29 -0.05 9.39 -1.44
CA SER A 29 0.53 8.54 -0.40
C SER A 29 -0.55 7.78 0.39
N ILE A 30 -0.17 6.62 0.94
CA ILE A 30 -1.03 5.83 1.80
C ILE A 30 -0.46 5.89 3.21
N GLU A 31 -1.22 6.46 4.14
CA GLU A 31 -0.87 6.52 5.56
C GLU A 31 -1.57 5.38 6.30
N LEU A 32 -0.81 4.56 7.02
CA LEU A 32 -1.31 3.44 7.81
C LEU A 32 -0.96 3.64 9.28
N GLN A 33 -1.90 3.33 10.17
CA GLN A 33 -1.68 3.40 11.61
C GLN A 33 -0.89 2.17 12.09
N GLY A 34 0.06 2.39 13.01
CA GLY A 34 0.89 1.33 13.58
C GLY A 34 2.22 1.13 12.85
N ASN A 35 3.03 0.18 13.35
CA ASN A 35 4.32 -0.15 12.75
C ASN A 35 4.21 -1.45 11.95
N HIS A 36 3.82 -1.32 10.68
CA HIS A 36 3.61 -2.45 9.78
C HIS A 36 4.53 -2.42 8.56
N ARG A 37 5.65 -1.69 8.62
CA ARG A 37 6.55 -1.47 7.47
C ARG A 37 6.97 -2.77 6.79
N ASP A 38 7.38 -3.79 7.56
CA ASP A 38 7.83 -5.06 7.01
C ASP A 38 6.70 -5.81 6.30
N ARG A 39 5.51 -5.84 6.93
CA ARG A 39 4.33 -6.51 6.38
C ARG A 39 3.78 -5.78 5.15
N VAL A 40 3.86 -4.45 5.10
CA VAL A 40 3.53 -3.64 3.92
C VAL A 40 4.48 -4.01 2.77
N LYS A 41 5.80 -4.09 3.02
CA LYS A 41 6.78 -4.48 2.00
C LYS A 41 6.48 -5.88 1.44
N GLU A 42 6.18 -6.86 2.29
CA GLU A 42 5.80 -8.20 1.86
C GLU A 42 4.53 -8.20 0.99
N LEU A 43 3.49 -7.47 1.42
CA LEU A 43 2.21 -7.37 0.72
C LEU A 43 2.35 -6.69 -0.65
N LEU A 44 3.21 -5.68 -0.75
CA LEU A 44 3.50 -4.97 -1.99
C LEU A 44 4.32 -5.83 -2.95
N THR A 45 5.37 -6.48 -2.45
CA THR A 45 6.19 -7.43 -3.22
C THR A 45 5.33 -8.58 -3.76
N SER A 46 4.43 -9.13 -2.93
CA SER A 46 3.52 -10.21 -3.33
C SER A 46 2.57 -9.82 -4.46
N ARG A 47 2.35 -8.51 -4.69
CA ARG A 47 1.54 -7.99 -5.78
C ARG A 47 2.35 -7.56 -7.00
N GLY A 48 3.67 -7.72 -6.95
CA GLY A 48 4.58 -7.32 -8.02
C GLY A 48 4.98 -5.86 -8.00
N TYR A 49 4.70 -5.12 -6.91
CA TYR A 49 5.19 -3.76 -6.75
C TYR A 49 6.68 -3.77 -6.38
N ASN A 50 7.44 -2.88 -7.01
CA ASN A 50 8.85 -2.71 -6.70
C ASN A 50 9.01 -1.91 -5.41
N ILE A 51 9.52 -2.57 -4.36
CA ILE A 51 9.73 -1.99 -3.03
C ILE A 51 10.91 -1.01 -2.96
N ASP A 52 11.76 -0.94 -3.99
CA ASP A 52 12.94 -0.06 -4.04
C ASP A 52 12.56 1.43 -3.99
N ASN A 53 11.32 1.76 -4.37
CA ASN A 53 10.78 3.12 -4.35
C ASN A 53 9.96 3.45 -3.08
N ILE A 54 10.01 2.62 -2.03
CA ILE A 54 9.27 2.83 -0.78
C ILE A 54 10.20 3.40 0.29
N ASN A 55 10.08 4.71 0.56
CA ASN A 55 10.78 5.42 1.65
C ASN A 55 9.94 5.49 2.93
#